data_AF-A0A9P7BZ00-F1
#
_entry.id   AF-A0A9P7BZ00-F1
#
_cell.length_a   1.000
_cell.length_b   1.000
_cell.length_c   1.000
_cell.angle_alpha   90.00
_cell.angle_beta   90.00
_cell.angle_gamma   90.00
#
_symmetry.space_group_name_H-M   'P 1'
#
loop_
_entity.id
_entity.type
_entity.pdbx_description
1 polymer ?
#
loop_
_entity_poly.entity_id
_entity_poly.type
_entity_poly.pdbx_seq_one_letter_code
_entity_poly.pdbx_strand_id
1 'polypeptide(L)'
;MSAPLFITEERARAIDFSAPVYEWGEGVVVSDKAARKYAKFEDMQGQRVGVLVDSVQFNMIKDMPGTKVTTYQDYSTLLADVRADPDQEHPGREAGHRLPAAT
;
A
#
# COMPACT_ATOMS: atom_id res chain seq x y z
N MET A 1 -17.27 -4.05 12.55
CA MET A 1 -15.87 -4.27 12.15
C MET A 1 -15.22 -2.90 12.05
N SER A 2 -14.24 -2.58 12.89
CA SER A 2 -13.48 -1.33 12.77
C SER A 2 -12.35 -1.54 11.75
N ALA A 3 -12.35 -0.76 10.67
CA ALA A 3 -11.24 -0.73 9.72
C ALA A 3 -10.32 0.44 10.11
N PRO A 4 -9.02 0.21 10.37
CA PRO A 4 -8.11 1.31 10.64
C PRO A 4 -7.99 2.20 9.39
N LEU A 5 -8.39 3.46 9.55
CA LEU A 5 -8.32 4.49 8.51
C LEU A 5 -6.97 5.19 8.56
N PHE A 6 -6.39 5.43 7.39
CA PHE A 6 -5.26 6.34 7.28
C PHE A 6 -5.70 7.76 7.58
N ILE A 7 -4.97 8.44 8.47
CA ILE A 7 -5.11 9.86 8.73
C ILE A 7 -4.59 10.60 7.51
N THR A 8 -5.44 11.43 6.91
CA THR A 8 -5.07 12.36 5.83
C THR A 8 -5.64 13.73 6.15
N GLU A 9 -5.04 14.80 5.63
CA GLU A 9 -5.57 16.16 5.83
C GLU A 9 -7.02 16.28 5.38
N GLU A 10 -7.37 15.62 4.28
CA GLU A 10 -8.73 15.61 3.77
C GLU A 10 -9.72 14.99 4.75
N ARG A 11 -9.36 13.83 5.32
CA ARG A 11 -10.23 13.14 6.29
C ARG A 11 -10.31 13.90 7.60
N ALA A 12 -9.21 14.50 8.06
CA ALA A 12 -9.15 15.25 9.31
C ALA A 12 -10.06 16.49 9.32
N ARG A 13 -10.46 17.01 8.15
CA ARG A 13 -11.46 18.10 8.05
C ARG A 13 -12.87 17.69 8.47
N ALA A 14 -13.20 16.40 8.42
CA ALA A 14 -14.54 15.89 8.68
C ALA A 14 -14.59 14.78 9.76
N ILE A 15 -13.44 14.21 10.11
CA ILE A 15 -13.31 13.06 11.02
C ILE A 15 -12.38 13.45 12.16
N ASP A 16 -12.83 13.24 13.40
CA ASP A 16 -11.99 13.31 14.58
C ASP A 16 -11.26 11.96 14.78
N PHE A 17 -9.94 12.01 14.86
CA PHE A 17 -9.09 10.83 15.00
C PHE A 17 -8.55 10.74 16.41
N SER A 18 -8.54 9.54 17.00
CA SER A 18 -7.74 9.30 18.19
C SER A 18 -6.25 9.47 17.87
N ALA A 19 -5.43 9.66 18.91
CA ALA A 19 -3.99 9.48 18.76
C ALA A 19 -3.68 8.09 18.15
N PRO A 20 -2.71 7.98 17.22
CA PRO A 20 -2.31 6.70 16.66
C PRO A 20 -1.87 5.74 17.78
N VAL A 21 -2.50 4.57 17.84
CA VAL A 21 -2.13 3.51 18.80
C VAL A 21 -0.96 2.68 18.26
N TYR A 22 -0.77 2.71 16.94
CA TYR A 22 0.22 1.92 16.24
C TYR A 22 0.55 2.53 14.88
N GLU A 23 1.84 2.60 14.55
CA GLU A 23 2.36 3.13 13.29
C GLU A 23 3.25 2.08 12.62
N TRP A 24 3.17 1.99 11.30
CA TRP A 24 4.08 1.19 10.47
C TRP A 24 4.40 1.96 9.19
N GLY A 25 5.48 1.54 8.51
CA GLY A 25 5.73 1.94 7.14
C GLY A 25 4.78 1.23 6.16
N GLU A 26 4.59 1.84 5.00
CA GLU A 26 3.99 1.14 3.87
C GLU A 26 5.00 0.13 3.30
N GLY A 27 4.54 -1.08 3.02
CA GLY A 27 5.33 -2.12 2.36
C GLY A 27 4.88 -2.33 0.92
N VAL A 28 5.55 -3.23 0.21
CA VAL A 28 5.15 -3.68 -1.13
C VAL A 28 5.18 -5.21 -1.15
N VAL A 29 4.11 -5.81 -1.66
CA VAL A 29 4.00 -7.21 -2.00
C VAL A 29 4.44 -7.38 -3.44
N VAL A 30 5.39 -8.27 -3.65
CA VAL A 30 5.91 -8.64 -4.97
C VAL A 30 5.86 -10.15 -5.13
N SER A 31 5.91 -10.61 -6.38
CA SER A 31 6.04 -12.04 -6.66
C SER A 31 7.33 -12.60 -6.07
N ASP A 32 7.31 -13.85 -5.60
CA ASP A 32 8.51 -14.58 -5.16
C ASP A 32 9.51 -14.81 -6.30
N LYS A 33 9.03 -14.74 -7.54
CA LYS A 33 9.82 -14.81 -8.77
C LYS A 33 10.36 -13.46 -9.23
N ALA A 34 9.95 -12.34 -8.60
CA ALA A 34 10.42 -11.03 -8.98
C ALA A 34 11.92 -10.87 -8.66
N ALA A 35 12.71 -10.58 -9.69
CA ALA A 35 14.15 -10.33 -9.53
C ALA A 35 14.43 -8.94 -8.93
N ARG A 36 13.55 -7.97 -9.20
CA ARG A 36 13.70 -6.60 -8.74
C ARG A 36 13.29 -6.45 -7.28
N LYS A 37 14.02 -5.58 -6.57
CA LYS A 37 13.74 -5.19 -5.20
C LYS A 37 13.35 -3.72 -5.18
N TYR A 38 12.44 -3.36 -4.29
CA TYR A 38 11.92 -2.02 -4.10
C TYR A 38 12.28 -1.59 -2.70
N ALA A 39 13.27 -0.71 -2.60
CA ALA A 39 13.74 -0.21 -1.31
C ALA A 39 13.10 1.15 -0.98
N LYS A 40 12.67 1.88 -2.01
CA LYS A 40 12.05 3.20 -1.90
C LYS A 40 10.93 3.36 -2.91
N PHE A 41 10.07 4.34 -2.65
CA PHE A 41 8.87 4.59 -3.44
C PHE A 41 9.17 4.84 -4.92
N GLU A 42 10.27 5.55 -5.21
CA GLU A 42 10.69 5.90 -6.58
C GLU A 42 11.11 4.68 -7.41
N ASP A 43 11.43 3.55 -6.78
CA ASP A 43 11.84 2.33 -7.49
C ASP A 43 10.67 1.75 -8.32
N MET A 44 9.42 2.12 -8.00
CA MET A 44 8.21 1.74 -8.73
C MET A 44 7.97 2.57 -10.00
N GLN A 45 8.81 3.58 -10.27
CA GLN A 45 8.65 4.42 -11.46
C GLN A 45 8.81 3.58 -12.73
N GLY A 46 7.87 3.73 -13.67
CA GLY A 46 7.86 2.97 -14.91
C GLY A 46 7.39 1.52 -14.77
N GLN A 47 7.00 1.08 -13.56
CA GLN A 47 6.58 -0.30 -13.30
C GLN A 47 5.06 -0.48 -13.41
N ARG A 48 4.60 -1.72 -13.28
CA ARG A 48 3.18 -2.06 -13.18
C ARG A 48 2.81 -2.22 -11.71
N VAL A 49 1.95 -1.35 -11.22
CA VAL A 49 1.59 -1.32 -9.81
C VAL A 49 0.08 -1.48 -9.66
N GLY A 50 -0.33 -2.54 -8.96
CA GLY A 50 -1.70 -2.73 -8.53
C GLY A 50 -1.98 -1.98 -7.23
N VAL A 51 -3.19 -1.46 -7.05
CA VAL A 51 -3.66 -0.85 -5.79
C VAL A 51 -5.16 -1.09 -5.60
N LEU A 52 -5.66 -0.95 -4.38
CA LEU A 52 -7.12 -0.91 -4.19
C LEU A 52 -7.71 0.39 -4.73
N VAL A 53 -8.93 0.30 -5.27
CA VAL A 53 -9.76 1.46 -5.61
C VAL A 53 -9.96 2.35 -4.37
N ASP A 54 -9.97 3.67 -4.59
CA ASP A 54 -10.18 4.70 -3.55
C ASP A 54 -9.26 4.61 -2.31
N SER A 55 -8.09 3.99 -2.49
CA SER A 55 -7.08 3.85 -1.45
C SER A 55 -6.16 5.07 -1.37
N VAL A 56 -5.51 5.25 -0.22
CA VAL A 56 -4.46 6.28 -0.08
C VAL A 56 -3.29 5.95 -1.01
N GLN A 57 -2.97 4.67 -1.16
CA GLN A 57 -1.93 4.15 -2.03
C GLN A 57 -2.18 4.52 -3.50
N PHE A 58 -3.44 4.46 -3.96
CA PHE A 58 -3.81 4.93 -5.30
C PHE A 58 -3.48 6.42 -5.47
N ASN A 59 -3.89 7.26 -4.52
CA ASN A 59 -3.60 8.69 -4.58
C ASN A 59 -2.10 9.01 -4.54
N MET A 60 -1.28 8.17 -3.89
CA MET A 60 0.17 8.32 -3.86
C MET A 60 0.82 7.96 -5.21
N ILE A 61 0.35 6.90 -5.88
CA ILE A 61 1.02 6.33 -7.06
C ILE A 61 0.47 6.81 -8.41
N LYS A 62 -0.78 7.29 -8.47
CA LYS A 62 -1.50 7.57 -9.73
C LYS A 62 -0.81 8.55 -10.67
N ASP A 63 0.00 9.47 -10.14
CA ASP A 63 0.70 10.50 -10.92
C ASP A 63 2.19 10.15 -11.14
N MET A 64 2.64 8.95 -10.76
CA MET A 64 4.04 8.53 -10.90
C MET A 64 4.42 8.37 -12.39
N PRO A 65 5.48 9.05 -12.87
CA PRO A 65 5.81 9.07 -14.29
C PRO A 65 6.08 7.68 -14.88
N GLY A 66 5.36 7.35 -15.96
CA GLY A 66 5.55 6.09 -16.69
C GLY A 66 5.03 4.84 -15.96
N THR A 67 4.53 4.97 -14.73
CA THR A 67 3.98 3.85 -13.96
C THR A 67 2.59 3.50 -14.48
N LYS A 68 2.35 2.22 -14.75
CA LYS A 68 1.03 1.72 -15.12
C LYS A 68 0.30 1.26 -13.87
N VAL A 69 -0.71 2.04 -13.47
CA VAL A 69 -1.50 1.77 -12.26
C VAL A 69 -2.78 1.02 -12.62
N THR A 70 -3.03 -0.11 -11.96
CA THR A 70 -4.28 -0.89 -12.06
C THR A 70 -5.00 -0.90 -10.72
N THR A 71 -6.30 -0.65 -10.72
CA THR A 71 -7.12 -0.65 -9.49
C THR A 71 -7.93 -1.94 -9.34
N TYR A 72 -8.04 -2.44 -8.12
CA TYR A 72 -8.84 -3.63 -7.79
C TYR A 72 -9.87 -3.31 -6.71
N GLN A 73 -10.97 -4.06 -6.71
CA GLN A 73 -12.05 -3.92 -5.73
C GLN A 73 -11.72 -4.60 -4.40
N ASP A 74 -10.88 -5.64 -4.43
CA ASP A 74 -10.54 -6.44 -3.26
C ASP A 74 -9.08 -6.92 -3.30
N TYR A 75 -8.54 -7.21 -2.11
CA TYR A 75 -7.17 -7.68 -1.95
C TYR A 75 -6.93 -9.08 -2.57
N SER A 76 -7.95 -9.92 -2.67
CA SER A 76 -7.76 -11.31 -3.13
C SER A 76 -7.46 -11.33 -4.62
N THR A 77 -8.25 -10.59 -5.40
CA THR A 77 -8.06 -10.42 -6.84
C THR A 77 -6.72 -9.75 -7.12
N LEU A 78 -6.40 -8.72 -6.35
CA LEU A 78 -5.14 -7.99 -6.46
C LEU A 78 -3.92 -8.88 -6.20
N LEU A 79 -3.95 -9.70 -5.14
CA LEU A 79 -2.84 -10.59 -4.79
C LEU A 79 -2.73 -11.75 -5.76
N ALA A 80 -3.86 -12.21 -6.31
CA ALA A 80 -3.87 -13.20 -7.38
C ALA A 80 -3.17 -12.67 -8.64
N ASP A 81 -3.31 -11.38 -8.95
CA ASP A 81 -2.67 -10.78 -10.13
C ASP A 81 -1.16 -10.65 -9.96
N VAL A 82 -0.68 -10.22 -8.78
CA VAL A 82 0.78 -10.22 -8.45
C VAL A 82 1.38 -11.61 -8.55
N ARG A 83 0.61 -12.65 -8.21
CA ARG A 83 1.06 -14.04 -8.36
C ARG A 83 1.12 -14.49 -9.82
N ALA A 84 0.22 -13.99 -10.66
CA ALA A 84 0.11 -14.36 -12.07
C ALA A 84 1.14 -13.61 -12.94
N ASP A 85 1.41 -12.34 -12.63
CA ASP A 85 2.36 -11.47 -13.33
C ASP A 85 3.55 -11.12 -12.41
N PRO A 86 4.72 -11.76 -12.58
CA PRO A 86 5.88 -11.53 -11.72
C PRO A 86 6.50 -10.13 -11.85
N ASP A 87 6.14 -9.38 -12.91
CA ASP A 87 6.55 -8.00 -13.11
C ASP A 87 5.55 -7.00 -12.52
N GLN A 88 4.51 -7.49 -11.83
CA GLN A 88 3.50 -6.67 -11.19
C GLN A 88 3.69 -6.62 -9.67
N GLU A 89 3.55 -5.42 -9.11
CA GLU A 89 3.79 -5.13 -7.70
C GLU A 89 2.54 -4.56 -7.04
N HIS A 90 2.47 -4.66 -5.71
CA HIS A 90 1.35 -4.11 -4.94
C HIS A 90 1.79 -3.45 -3.64
N PRO A 91 1.47 -2.18 -3.36
CA PRO A 91 1.71 -1.55 -2.05
C PRO A 91 0.88 -2.24 -0.95
N GLY A 92 1.51 -3.00 -0.06
CA GLY A 92 0.87 -3.73 1.03
C GLY A 92 1.19 -3.15 2.41
N ARG A 93 0.42 -3.53 3.43
CA ARG A 93 0.76 -3.26 4.84
C ARG A 93 1.75 -4.30 5.35
N GLU A 94 2.84 -3.86 5.99
CA GLU A 94 3.79 -4.76 6.66
C GLU A 94 3.25 -5.19 8.03
N ALA A 95 3.27 -6.50 8.32
CA ALA A 95 2.84 -7.02 9.60
C ALA A 95 3.99 -6.99 10.62
N GLY A 96 3.97 -5.99 11.53
CA GLY A 96 4.40 -6.16 12.92
C GLY A 96 5.82 -5.74 13.32
N HIS A 97 5.94 -4.55 13.90
CA HIS A 97 6.88 -4.26 14.98
C HIS A 97 6.09 -3.79 16.21
N ARG A 98 5.70 -4.73 17.09
CA ARG A 98 5.05 -4.39 18.38
C ARG A 98 5.99 -3.49 19.18
N LEU A 99 5.53 -2.29 19.52
CA LEU A 99 6.11 -1.50 20.61
C LEU A 99 5.99 -2.27 21.94
N PRO A 100 7.02 -2.24 22.80
CA PRO A 100 6.92 -2.81 24.14
C PRO A 100 5.89 -2.02 24.96
N ALA A 101 5.04 -2.73 25.70
CA ALA A 101 4.07 -2.12 26.60
C ALA A 101 4.81 -1.29 27.66
N ALA A 102 4.44 -0.02 27.80
CA ALA A 102 4.89 0.83 28.89
C ALA A 102 4.36 0.27 30.22
N THR A 103 5.26 0.18 31.20
CA THR A 103 5.02 -0.24 32.60
C THR A 103 4.30 0.85 33.38
#